data_AF-A0A538JYN0-F1
#
_entry.id   AF-A0A538JYN0-F1
#
_cell.length_a   1.000
_cell.length_b   1.000
_cell.length_c   1.000
_cell.angle_alpha   90.00
_cell.angle_beta   90.00
_cell.angle_gamma   90.00
#
_symmetry.space_group_name_H-M   'P 1'
#
loop_
_entity.id
_entity.type
_entity.pdbx_description
1 polymer ?
#
loop_
_entity_poly.entity_id
_entity_poly.type
_entity_poly.pdbx_seq_one_letter_code
_entity_poly.pdbx_strand_id
1 'polypeptide(L)' 'MIPEAELEETDAGLVPASTGWFVMSAREARWFHRPGRDSLPLTGSDEFEAETYFPMHGMSIQVLAPGEPARSDEQFFRVR' A
#
# COMPACT_ATOMS: atom_id res chain seq x y z
N MET A 1 -1.86 8.65 -21.77
CA MET A 1 -2.63 8.69 -20.51
C MET A 1 -2.47 7.33 -19.86
N ILE A 2 -2.19 7.24 -18.56
CA ILE A 2 -2.15 5.96 -17.83
C ILE A 2 -3.60 5.59 -17.48
N PRO A 3 -4.08 4.35 -17.75
CA PRO A 3 -5.45 3.95 -17.45
C PRO A 3 -5.69 3.84 -15.94
N GLU A 4 -6.97 3.85 -15.54
CA GLU A 4 -7.37 3.49 -14.17
C GLU A 4 -7.20 1.98 -14.00
N ALA A 5 -6.63 1.56 -12.87
CA ALA A 5 -6.49 0.17 -12.50
C ALA A 5 -7.82 -0.37 -11.97
N GLU A 6 -8.16 -1.58 -12.37
CA GLU A 6 -9.22 -2.37 -11.75
C GLU A 6 -8.92 -2.62 -10.27
N LEU A 7 -9.98 -2.58 -9.44
CA LEU A 7 -9.91 -2.90 -8.03
C LEU A 7 -10.64 -4.22 -7.76
N GLU A 8 -10.04 -5.05 -6.90
CA GLU A 8 -10.57 -6.35 -6.50
C GLU A 8 -10.74 -6.40 -4.98
N GLU A 9 -11.92 -6.84 -4.53
CA GLU A 9 -12.18 -7.16 -3.14
C GLU A 9 -11.58 -8.54 -2.81
N THR A 10 -10.68 -8.58 -1.83
CA THR A 10 -10.10 -9.82 -1.31
C THR A 10 -10.48 -10.01 0.16
N ASP A 11 -10.27 -11.21 0.70
CA ASP A 11 -10.44 -11.48 2.14
C ASP A 11 -9.57 -10.56 3.02
N ALA A 12 -8.50 -10.00 2.47
CA ALA A 12 -7.57 -9.11 3.17
C ALA A 12 -7.91 -7.62 2.98
N GLY A 13 -8.85 -7.27 2.10
CA GLY A 13 -9.23 -5.90 1.73
C GLY A 13 -9.17 -5.62 0.22
N LEU A 14 -9.45 -4.37 -0.16
CA LEU A 14 -9.46 -3.89 -1.54
C LEU A 14 -8.03 -3.66 -2.06
N VAL A 15 -7.72 -4.18 -3.25
CA VAL A 15 -6.39 -4.10 -3.87
C VAL A 15 -6.47 -3.71 -5.35
N PRO A 16 -5.42 -3.09 -5.93
CA PRO A 16 -5.29 -2.92 -7.38
C PRO A 16 -4.98 -4.27 -8.03
N ALA A 17 -5.74 -4.66 -9.05
CA ALA A 17 -5.60 -5.93 -9.78
C ALA A 17 -4.99 -5.77 -11.18
N SER A 18 -4.63 -4.55 -11.56
CA SER A 18 -4.01 -4.24 -12.86
C SER A 18 -3.09 -3.02 -12.79
N THR A 19 -2.31 -2.79 -13.85
CA THR A 19 -1.45 -1.61 -13.97
C THR A 19 -2.29 -0.35 -14.22
N GLY A 20 -2.06 0.71 -13.45
CA GLY A 20 -2.76 1.97 -13.64
C GLY A 20 -2.70 2.88 -12.42
N TRP A 21 -3.43 3.99 -12.48
CA TRP A 21 -3.74 4.78 -11.28
C TRP A 21 -4.99 4.22 -10.61
N PHE A 22 -5.14 4.38 -9.30
CA PHE A 22 -6.34 3.95 -8.59
C PHE A 22 -6.71 4.93 -7.48
N VAL A 23 -7.98 4.95 -7.11
CA VAL A 23 -8.49 5.65 -5.93
C VAL A 23 -9.24 4.64 -5.07
N MET A 24 -8.85 4.52 -3.81
CA MET A 24 -9.52 3.66 -2.85
C MET A 24 -9.59 4.33 -1.47
N SER A 25 -10.57 3.94 -0.68
CA SER A 25 -10.61 4.30 0.74
C SER A 25 -9.53 3.53 1.49
N ALA A 26 -8.71 4.24 2.26
CA ALA A 26 -7.72 3.60 3.14
C ALA A 26 -8.39 2.64 4.14
N ARG A 27 -9.67 2.84 4.50
CA ARG A 27 -10.40 1.94 5.40
C ARG A 27 -10.65 0.56 4.79
N GLU A 28 -10.89 0.52 3.48
CA GLU A 28 -11.30 -0.70 2.76
C GLU A 28 -10.10 -1.46 2.18
N ALA A 29 -8.95 -0.80 2.09
CA ALA A 29 -7.72 -1.34 1.55
C ALA A 29 -7.15 -2.51 2.36
N ARG A 30 -6.21 -3.23 1.76
CA ARG A 30 -5.49 -4.33 2.41
C ARG A 30 -4.51 -3.84 3.48
N TRP A 31 -4.81 -4.14 4.74
CA TRP A 31 -3.96 -3.81 5.89
C TRP A 31 -3.11 -4.99 6.37
N PHE A 32 -1.87 -4.69 6.73
CA PHE A 32 -0.95 -5.60 7.38
C PHE A 32 -0.77 -5.16 8.83
N HIS A 33 -1.20 -6.03 9.74
CA HIS A 33 -1.08 -5.82 11.17
C HIS A 33 0.17 -6.52 11.71
N ARG A 34 1.07 -5.75 12.31
CA ARG A 34 2.22 -6.29 13.05
C ARG A 34 2.25 -5.67 14.45
N PRO A 35 2.78 -6.38 15.46
CA PRO A 35 2.92 -5.80 16.79
C PRO A 35 3.64 -4.45 16.74
N GLY A 36 2.94 -3.38 17.14
CA GLY A 36 3.46 -2.02 17.16
C GLY A 36 3.42 -1.26 15.83
N ARG A 37 3.04 -1.87 14.70
CA ARG A 37 3.00 -1.18 13.41
C ARG A 37 1.95 -1.78 12.47
N ASP A 38 1.04 -0.92 12.03
CA ASP A 38 0.12 -1.25 10.95
C ASP A 38 0.61 -0.60 9.65
N SER A 39 0.44 -1.32 8.54
CA SER A 39 0.89 -0.82 7.24
C SER A 39 -0.07 -1.20 6.13
N LEU A 40 -0.13 -0.34 5.13
CA LEU A 40 -0.93 -0.51 3.93
C LEU A 40 0.01 -0.37 2.72
N PRO A 41 0.44 -1.49 2.11
CA PRO A 41 1.25 -1.46 0.90
C PRO A 41 0.37 -1.04 -0.29
N LEU A 42 0.83 -0.03 -1.03
CA LEU A 42 0.14 0.51 -2.21
C LEU A 42 0.62 -0.13 -3.51
N THR A 43 1.72 -0.87 -3.46
CA THR A 43 2.49 -1.32 -4.63
C THR A 43 2.67 -2.84 -4.64
N GLY A 44 1.67 -3.58 -4.16
CA GLY A 44 1.73 -5.03 -4.02
C GLY A 44 2.27 -5.50 -2.67
N SER A 45 1.95 -6.74 -2.33
CA SER A 45 2.30 -7.39 -1.06
C SER A 45 3.15 -8.64 -1.20
N ASP A 46 3.28 -9.15 -2.42
CA ASP A 46 4.17 -10.24 -2.80
C ASP A 46 5.01 -9.86 -4.02
N GLU A 47 5.94 -10.74 -4.37
CA GLU A 47 6.84 -10.53 -5.51
C GLU A 47 6.10 -10.45 -6.84
N PHE A 48 5.00 -11.20 -7.00
CA PHE A 48 4.22 -11.17 -8.24
C PHE A 48 3.54 -9.82 -8.43
N GLU A 49 2.81 -9.34 -7.43
CA GLU A 49 2.11 -8.05 -7.50
C GLU A 49 3.10 -6.88 -7.62
N ALA A 50 4.21 -6.94 -6.88
CA ALA A 50 5.23 -5.88 -6.90
C ALA A 50 5.91 -5.78 -8.26
N GLU A 51 6.34 -6.90 -8.85
CA GLU A 51 7.03 -6.90 -10.14
C GLU A 51 6.08 -6.70 -11.33
N THR A 52 4.84 -7.20 -11.24
CA THR A 52 3.86 -7.11 -12.34
C THR A 52 3.26 -5.71 -12.45
N TYR A 53 2.92 -5.08 -11.31
CA TYR A 53 2.18 -3.83 -11.32
C TYR A 53 3.05 -2.61 -10.97
N PHE A 54 4.14 -2.79 -10.20
CA PHE A 54 4.93 -1.68 -9.65
C PHE A 54 6.46 -1.90 -9.63
N PRO A 55 7.10 -2.25 -10.77
CA PRO A 55 8.49 -2.74 -10.84
C PRO A 55 9.58 -1.72 -10.46
N MET A 56 9.25 -0.44 -10.26
CA MET A 56 10.26 0.60 -10.03
C MET A 56 10.37 1.05 -8.57
N HIS A 57 9.27 1.13 -7.82
CA HIS A 57 9.29 1.66 -6.45
C HIS A 57 8.16 1.08 -5.60
N GLY A 58 8.52 0.57 -4.42
CA GLY A 58 7.56 0.20 -3.38
C GLY A 58 7.10 1.41 -2.57
N MET A 59 5.80 1.54 -2.33
CA MET A 59 5.24 2.57 -1.46
C MET A 59 4.23 1.96 -0.48
N SER A 60 4.24 2.45 0.76
CA SER A 60 3.28 2.05 1.78
C SER A 60 2.91 3.21 2.69
N ILE A 61 1.68 3.19 3.19
CA ILE A 61 1.29 3.98 4.35
C ILE A 61 1.67 3.19 5.59
N GLN A 62 2.29 3.86 6.56
CA GLN A 62 2.71 3.29 7.84
C GLN A 62 2.03 4.05 8.96
N VAL A 63 1.34 3.33 9.85
CA VAL A 63 0.78 3.88 11.09
C VAL A 63 1.80 3.64 12.20
N LEU A 64 2.28 4.73 12.77
CA LEU A 64 3.28 4.74 13.84
C LEU A 64 2.63 5.09 15.17
N ALA A 65 3.11 4.49 16.25
CA ALA A 65 2.69 4.93 17.57
C ALA A 65 3.19 6.35 17.85
N PRO A 66 2.51 7.13 18.72
CA PRO A 66 2.97 8.45 19.09
C PRO A 66 4.42 8.43 19.61
N GLY A 67 5.31 9.21 18.98
CA GLY A 67 6.72 9.30 19.35
C GLY A 67 7.64 8.27 18.68
N GLU A 68 7.12 7.33 17.91
CA GLU A 68 7.96 6.43 17.12
C GLU A 68 8.58 7.15 15.91
N PRO A 69 9.90 6.95 15.66
CA PRO A 69 10.55 7.54 14.50
C PRO A 69 10.11 6.81 13.22
N ALA A 70 9.91 7.60 12.17
CA ALA A 70 9.82 7.06 10.83
C ALA A 70 11.23 6.59 10.40
N ARG A 71 11.37 5.34 9.95
CA ARG A 71 12.66 4.76 9.51
C ARG A 71 13.22 5.50 8.29
N SER A 72 14.41 6.08 8.38
CA SER A 72 15.06 6.91 7.34
C SER A 72 15.17 6.32 5.92
N ASP A 73 14.96 5.02 5.76
CA ASP A 73 15.23 4.27 4.53
C ASP A 73 13.95 4.02 3.71
N GLU A 74 12.78 4.44 4.23
CA GLU A 74 11.46 4.30 3.59
C GLU A 74 10.91 5.69 3.24
N GLN A 75 10.44 5.92 2.00
CA GLN A 75 9.75 7.16 1.65
C GLN A 75 8.36 7.19 2.33
N PHE A 76 8.18 8.07 3.32
CA PHE A 76 6.91 8.19 4.05
C PHE A 76 6.00 9.24 3.45
N PHE A 77 4.75 8.84 3.20
CA PHE A 77 3.63 9.77 3.08
C PHE A 77 2.90 9.81 4.43
N ARG A 78 3.03 10.94 5.14
CA ARG A 78 2.30 11.20 6.38
C ARG A 78 0.86 11.60 6.04
N VAL A 79 -0.09 10.70 6.25
CA VAL A 79 -1.52 11.04 6.22
C VAL A 79 -1.85 11.71 7.56
N ARG A 80 -2.41 12.92 7.51
CA ARG A 80 -2.91 13.64 8.70
C ARG A 80 -4.32 13.21 9.04
#